data_AF-A0A0L8KZF1-F1
#
_entry.id   AF-A0A0L8KZF1-F1
#
_cell.length_a   1.000
_cell.length_b   1.000
_cell.length_c   1.000
_cell.angle_alpha   90.00
_cell.angle_beta   90.00
_cell.angle_gamma   90.00
#
_symmetry.space_group_name_H-M   'P 1'
#
loop_
_entity.id
_entity.type
_entity.pdbx_description
1 polymer ?
#
loop_
_entity_poly.entity_id
_entity_poly.type
_entity_poly.pdbx_seq_one_letter_code
_entity_poly.pdbx_strand_id
1 'polypeptide(L)'
;MMAAGDVQEALTWRGPASVNVFVLGAGSTPLPKEAFHLAGLVPDNVLPYVLMEPPQDIARLGLISYDLDFDDTSLDLRRFTREALRRVCEGRRAVAWAAFEGSFHYEELLTDQVAQQVYGYCVSGTEPTAEWDIATLRSEAWRFRVSEARAALEALLSAPGTVSA
;
A
#
# COMPACT_ATOMS: atom_id res chain seq x y z
N MET A 1 6.46 17.35 -24.45
CA MET A 1 7.24 16.14 -24.12
C MET A 1 7.46 16.18 -22.62
N MET A 2 6.59 15.52 -21.83
CA MET A 2 6.81 15.45 -20.38
C MET A 2 7.99 14.51 -20.14
N ALA A 3 8.95 14.93 -19.31
CA ALA A 3 10.05 14.07 -18.89
C ALA A 3 9.47 12.78 -18.27
N ALA A 4 10.21 11.67 -18.36
CA ALA A 4 9.82 10.44 -17.69
C ALA A 4 9.74 10.74 -16.18
N GLY A 5 8.53 10.95 -15.67
CA GLY A 5 8.32 11.21 -14.25
C GLY A 5 8.80 10.02 -13.43
N ASP A 6 9.40 10.30 -12.29
CA ASP A 6 9.66 9.32 -11.25
C ASP A 6 8.45 9.30 -10.30
N VAL A 7 8.17 8.18 -9.66
CA VAL A 7 7.16 8.09 -8.59
C VAL A 7 7.35 9.22 -7.56
N GLN A 8 8.60 9.60 -7.25
CA GLN A 8 8.91 10.73 -6.35
C GLN A 8 8.21 12.03 -6.77
N GLU A 9 8.22 12.38 -8.06
CA GLU A 9 7.59 13.60 -8.56
C GLU A 9 6.07 13.53 -8.35
N ALA A 10 5.47 12.38 -8.63
CA ALA A 10 4.03 12.16 -8.45
C ALA A 10 3.60 12.20 -6.97
N LEU A 11 4.44 11.73 -6.04
CA LEU A 11 4.16 11.81 -4.60
C LEU A 11 4.18 13.25 -4.04
N THR A 12 4.84 14.19 -4.73
CA THR A 12 5.03 15.58 -4.27
C THR A 12 4.06 16.57 -4.93
N TRP A 13 3.15 16.11 -5.79
CA TRP A 13 2.40 16.96 -6.72
C TRP A 13 1.44 17.99 -6.05
N ARG A 14 1.03 17.81 -4.80
CA ARG A 14 0.04 18.68 -4.12
C ARG A 14 0.44 19.22 -2.74
N GLY A 15 1.66 18.97 -2.27
CA GLY A 15 2.06 19.34 -0.91
C GLY A 15 3.25 18.49 -0.43
N PRO A 16 3.32 18.15 0.87
CA PRO A 16 4.34 17.21 1.36
C PRO A 16 4.31 15.91 0.56
N ALA A 17 5.44 15.23 0.46
CA ALA A 17 5.50 13.92 -0.18
C ALA A 17 4.71 12.92 0.67
N SER A 18 3.73 12.22 0.08
CA SER A 18 2.90 11.27 0.83
C SER A 18 3.03 9.84 0.32
N VAL A 19 3.37 8.91 1.20
CA VAL A 19 3.36 7.47 0.91
C VAL A 19 2.06 6.86 1.42
N ASN A 20 1.09 6.68 0.53
CA ASN A 20 -0.19 6.08 0.86
C ASN A 20 -0.09 4.55 0.85
N VAL A 21 -0.27 3.93 2.03
CA VAL A 21 -0.21 2.48 2.21
C VAL A 21 -1.58 1.98 2.64
N PHE A 22 -2.06 0.94 1.98
CA PHE A 22 -3.30 0.27 2.33
C PHE A 22 -3.00 -1.16 2.73
N VAL A 23 -3.73 -1.69 3.70
CA VAL A 23 -3.56 -3.07 4.16
C VAL A 23 -4.90 -3.71 4.48
N LEU A 24 -5.12 -4.92 3.97
CA LEU A 24 -6.27 -5.75 4.27
C LEU A 24 -5.83 -7.04 4.97
N GLY A 25 -6.50 -7.40 6.07
CA GLY A 25 -6.19 -8.62 6.85
C GLY A 25 -5.29 -8.41 8.08
N ALA A 26 -4.80 -7.18 8.29
CA ALA A 26 -4.07 -6.83 9.51
C ALA A 26 -5.00 -6.60 10.73
N GLY A 27 -6.32 -6.60 10.52
CA GLY A 27 -7.33 -6.19 11.51
C GLY A 27 -7.67 -4.70 11.40
N SER A 28 -8.56 -4.23 12.27
CA SER A 28 -9.14 -2.87 12.20
C SER A 28 -8.53 -1.89 13.21
N THR A 29 -7.47 -2.29 13.91
CA THR A 29 -6.75 -1.42 14.85
C THR A 29 -5.50 -0.87 14.16
N PRO A 30 -5.42 0.45 13.95
CA PRO A 30 -4.23 1.06 13.36
C PRO A 30 -2.97 0.79 14.19
N LEU A 31 -1.84 0.65 13.49
CA LEU A 31 -0.54 0.64 14.12
C LEU A 31 -0.26 2.01 14.76
N PRO A 32 0.47 2.05 15.89
CA PRO A 32 0.92 3.30 16.46
C PRO A 32 1.91 3.99 15.51
N LYS A 33 1.99 5.32 15.55
CA LYS A 33 2.85 6.11 14.65
C LYS A 33 4.33 5.69 14.70
N GLU A 34 4.81 5.24 15.85
CA GLU A 34 6.19 4.80 16.06
C GLU A 34 6.53 3.54 15.25
N ALA A 35 5.52 2.78 14.82
CA ALA A 35 5.70 1.65 13.90
C ALA A 35 6.23 2.08 12.53
N PHE A 36 6.05 3.36 12.17
CA PHE A 36 6.50 3.95 10.90
C PHE A 36 7.82 4.71 11.02
N HIS A 37 8.55 4.58 12.14
CA HIS A 37 9.94 5.01 12.23
C HIS A 37 10.82 3.96 11.54
N LEU A 38 10.94 4.07 10.22
CA LEU A 38 11.45 3.02 9.35
C LEU A 38 12.56 3.55 8.45
N ALA A 39 13.51 2.69 8.10
CA ALA A 39 14.63 3.02 7.22
C ALA A 39 15.47 4.25 7.65
N GLY A 40 15.41 4.64 8.94
CA GLY A 40 16.07 5.85 9.44
C GLY A 40 15.28 7.14 9.20
N LEU A 41 14.05 7.05 8.72
CA LEU A 41 13.14 8.17 8.49
C LEU A 41 11.96 8.12 9.47
N VAL A 42 11.38 9.29 9.71
CA VAL A 42 10.20 9.49 10.56
C VAL A 42 9.24 10.36 9.76
N PRO A 43 8.02 9.89 9.43
CA PRO A 43 7.00 10.74 8.83
C PRO A 43 6.65 11.91 9.74
N ASP A 44 6.43 13.09 9.15
CA ASP A 44 5.94 14.27 9.87
C ASP A 44 4.51 14.07 10.35
N ASN A 45 3.69 13.39 9.53
CA ASN A 45 2.34 12.95 9.90
C ASN A 45 2.13 11.47 9.56
N VAL A 46 1.37 10.79 10.44
CA VAL A 46 0.88 9.42 10.22
C VAL A 46 -0.63 9.45 10.43
N LEU A 47 -1.39 9.34 9.34
CA LEU A 47 -2.83 9.46 9.34
C LEU A 47 -3.47 8.12 8.97
N PRO A 48 -3.91 7.31 9.97
CA PRO A 48 -4.62 6.09 9.69
C PRO A 48 -6.11 6.36 9.43
N TYR A 49 -6.65 5.77 8.37
CA TYR A 49 -8.07 5.77 8.06
C TYR A 49 -8.59 4.33 8.03
N VAL A 50 -9.59 4.06 8.86
CA VAL A 50 -10.32 2.79 8.84
C VAL A 50 -11.57 3.01 7.99
N LEU A 51 -11.86 2.08 7.07
CA LEU A 51 -13.05 2.19 6.22
C LEU A 51 -14.31 2.21 7.10
N MET A 52 -15.14 3.23 6.94
CA MET A 52 -16.45 3.29 7.60
C MET A 52 -17.45 2.41 6.85
N GLU A 53 -18.23 1.63 7.59
CA GLU A 53 -19.26 0.73 7.04
C GLU A 53 -18.74 -0.19 5.90
N PRO A 54 -17.65 -0.94 6.12
CA PRO A 54 -17.12 -1.83 5.10
C PRO A 54 -18.09 -2.98 4.79
N PRO A 55 -18.08 -3.52 3.55
CA PRO A 55 -18.69 -4.81 3.25
C PRO A 55 -18.26 -5.89 4.25
N GLN A 56 -19.14 -6.87 4.51
CA GLN A 56 -18.97 -7.83 5.61
C GLN A 56 -17.63 -8.61 5.56
N ASP A 57 -17.22 -9.00 4.36
CA ASP A 57 -15.96 -9.69 4.09
C ASP A 57 -14.74 -8.83 4.42
N ILE A 58 -14.80 -7.52 4.12
CA ILE A 58 -13.78 -6.54 4.47
C ILE A 58 -13.81 -6.23 5.97
N ALA A 59 -15.00 -6.05 6.55
CA ALA A 59 -15.20 -5.77 7.98
C ALA A 59 -14.51 -6.80 8.87
N ARG A 60 -14.62 -8.08 8.48
CA ARG A 60 -14.00 -9.22 9.17
C ARG A 60 -12.48 -9.17 9.17
N LEU A 61 -11.88 -8.71 8.08
CA LEU A 61 -10.42 -8.73 7.87
C LEU A 61 -9.76 -7.41 8.31
N GLY A 62 -10.54 -6.33 8.33
CA GLY A 62 -10.06 -4.97 8.52
C GLY A 62 -9.34 -4.46 7.28
N LEU A 63 -9.71 -3.25 6.86
CA LEU A 63 -9.00 -2.46 5.87
C LEU A 63 -8.58 -1.14 6.53
N ILE A 64 -7.30 -0.84 6.47
CA ILE A 64 -6.73 0.41 6.97
C ILE A 64 -5.90 1.02 5.84
N SER A 65 -6.10 2.31 5.58
CA SER A 65 -5.15 3.12 4.82
C SER A 65 -4.33 4.00 5.77
N TYR A 66 -3.09 4.28 5.39
CA TYR A 66 -2.19 5.16 6.09
C TYR A 66 -1.65 6.17 5.09
N ASP A 67 -1.82 7.44 5.40
CA ASP A 67 -1.13 8.51 4.70
C ASP A 67 0.10 8.87 5.56
N LEU A 68 1.28 8.74 4.96
CA LEU A 68 2.58 8.90 5.60
C LEU A 68 3.29 10.08 4.96
N ASP A 69 3.17 11.25 5.57
CA ASP A 69 3.59 12.51 4.97
C ASP A 69 5.01 12.91 5.38
N PHE A 70 5.73 13.51 4.44
CA PHE A 70 7.07 14.04 4.60
C PHE A 70 7.15 15.45 4.00
N ASP A 71 7.47 16.43 4.84
CA ASP A 71 7.68 17.82 4.40
C ASP A 71 8.97 17.96 3.57
N ASP A 72 9.98 17.12 3.84
CA ASP A 72 11.21 17.06 3.06
C ASP A 72 11.06 16.15 1.82
N THR A 73 10.86 16.79 0.67
CA THR A 73 10.68 16.10 -0.62
C THR A 73 11.97 15.57 -1.24
N SER A 74 13.13 15.80 -0.62
CA SER A 74 14.42 15.28 -1.08
C SER A 74 14.74 13.87 -0.56
N LEU A 75 13.93 13.35 0.36
CA LEU A 75 14.11 12.03 0.96
C LEU A 75 13.93 10.91 -0.06
N ASP A 76 14.78 9.89 0.01
CA ASP A 76 14.58 8.63 -0.72
C ASP A 76 13.48 7.81 -0.05
N LEU A 77 12.27 8.00 -0.56
CA LEU A 77 11.08 7.32 -0.06
C LEU A 77 10.93 5.89 -0.59
N ARG A 78 11.76 5.45 -1.55
CA ARG A 78 11.67 4.08 -2.10
C ARG A 78 11.94 3.02 -1.05
N ARG A 79 13.03 3.20 -0.31
CA ARG A 79 13.37 2.30 0.79
C ARG A 79 12.28 2.34 1.86
N PHE A 80 11.81 3.54 2.19
CA PHE A 80 10.75 3.73 3.18
C PHE A 80 9.46 3.00 2.82
N THR A 81 8.94 3.19 1.60
CA THR A 81 7.74 2.50 1.10
C THR A 81 7.86 0.98 1.26
N ARG A 82 9.01 0.41 0.89
CA ARG A 82 9.22 -1.04 1.01
C ARG A 82 9.18 -1.50 2.47
N GLU A 83 9.82 -0.76 3.38
CA GLU A 83 9.80 -1.10 4.80
C GLU A 83 8.41 -0.87 5.42
N ALA A 84 7.67 0.15 5.01
CA ALA A 84 6.30 0.40 5.44
C ALA A 84 5.37 -0.75 5.03
N LEU A 85 5.47 -1.21 3.78
CA LEU A 85 4.75 -2.38 3.26
C LEU A 85 5.07 -3.64 4.06
N ARG A 86 6.36 -3.89 4.35
CA ARG A 86 6.76 -5.02 5.21
C ARG A 86 6.06 -4.92 6.56
N ARG A 87 6.16 -3.75 7.19
CA ARG A 87 5.70 -3.50 8.55
C ARG A 87 4.20 -3.74 8.73
N VAL A 88 3.38 -3.33 7.75
CA VAL A 88 1.93 -3.52 7.81
C VAL A 88 1.50 -4.96 7.50
N CYS A 89 2.33 -5.73 6.78
CA CYS A 89 2.09 -7.14 6.47
C CYS A 89 2.62 -8.12 7.54
N GLU A 90 3.31 -7.64 8.57
CA GLU A 90 3.89 -8.47 9.63
C GLU A 90 2.82 -9.09 10.56
N GLY A 91 3.08 -10.33 10.99
CA GLY A 91 2.38 -10.98 12.10
C GLY A 91 0.97 -11.52 11.82
N ARG A 92 0.38 -11.26 10.64
CA ARG A 92 -0.93 -11.77 10.22
C ARG A 92 -0.93 -12.14 8.74
N ARG A 93 -1.98 -12.82 8.27
CA ARG A 93 -2.21 -13.05 6.84
C ARG A 93 -2.86 -11.80 6.26
N ALA A 94 -2.07 -10.98 5.58
CA ALA A 94 -2.49 -9.71 5.02
C ALA A 94 -1.95 -9.52 3.60
N VAL A 95 -2.58 -8.60 2.87
CA VAL A 95 -2.05 -8.05 1.62
C VAL A 95 -2.04 -6.54 1.78
N ALA A 96 -0.92 -5.92 1.44
CA ALA A 96 -0.74 -4.47 1.47
C ALA A 96 -0.24 -3.95 0.13
N TRP A 97 -0.54 -2.70 -0.17
CA TRP A 97 -0.07 -2.03 -1.37
C TRP A 97 0.11 -0.54 -1.15
N ALA A 98 1.02 0.04 -1.93
CA ALA A 98 1.31 1.46 -1.98
C ALA A 98 0.86 2.00 -3.34
N ALA A 99 0.08 3.08 -3.33
CA ALA A 99 -0.53 3.63 -4.53
C ALA A 99 -0.66 5.16 -4.45
N PHE A 100 -0.85 5.81 -5.60
CA PHE A 100 -1.01 7.27 -5.64
C PHE A 100 -2.33 7.73 -5.01
N GLU A 101 -2.30 8.86 -4.30
CA GLU A 101 -3.48 9.44 -3.62
C GLU A 101 -4.64 9.68 -4.59
N GLY A 102 -5.87 9.42 -4.16
CA GLY A 102 -7.09 9.73 -4.93
C GLY A 102 -7.30 8.89 -6.20
N SER A 103 -6.56 7.80 -6.37
CA SER A 103 -6.50 7.10 -7.66
C SER A 103 -7.63 6.10 -7.91
N PHE A 104 -8.23 5.48 -6.88
CA PHE A 104 -9.24 4.43 -7.07
C PHE A 104 -10.01 4.06 -5.79
N HIS A 105 -11.19 3.46 -5.97
CA HIS A 105 -11.98 2.87 -4.89
C HIS A 105 -11.36 1.54 -4.45
N TYR A 106 -11.61 1.09 -3.21
CA TYR A 106 -10.99 -0.15 -2.71
C TYR A 106 -11.37 -1.40 -3.55
N GLU A 107 -12.52 -1.37 -4.24
CA GLU A 107 -12.95 -2.49 -5.08
C GLU A 107 -12.11 -2.64 -6.36
N GLU A 108 -11.47 -1.57 -6.80
CA GLU A 108 -10.65 -1.56 -8.01
C GLU A 108 -9.17 -1.87 -7.70
N LEU A 109 -8.79 -2.00 -6.43
CA LEU A 109 -7.40 -2.16 -6.02
C LEU A 109 -6.78 -3.41 -6.65
N LEU A 110 -5.53 -3.27 -7.12
CA LEU A 110 -4.75 -4.35 -7.73
C LEU A 110 -5.38 -4.96 -9.00
N THR A 111 -6.44 -4.36 -9.55
CA THR A 111 -6.96 -4.74 -10.86
C THR A 111 -6.03 -4.26 -11.97
N ASP A 112 -6.12 -4.90 -13.14
CA ASP A 112 -5.33 -4.50 -14.32
C ASP A 112 -5.56 -3.03 -14.71
N GLN A 113 -6.75 -2.48 -14.42
CA GLN A 113 -7.11 -1.09 -14.74
C GLN A 113 -6.30 -0.07 -13.93
N VAL A 114 -5.95 -0.39 -12.69
CA VAL A 114 -5.25 0.51 -11.77
C VAL A 114 -3.85 0.02 -11.40
N ALA A 115 -3.38 -1.10 -11.95
CA ALA A 115 -2.06 -1.66 -11.65
C ALA A 115 -0.91 -0.67 -11.87
N GLN A 116 -1.03 0.23 -12.85
CA GLN A 116 -0.05 1.30 -13.10
C GLN A 116 -0.03 2.41 -12.03
N GLN A 117 -1.07 2.48 -11.19
CA GLN A 117 -1.17 3.41 -10.06
C GLN A 117 -0.64 2.80 -8.76
N VAL A 118 -0.35 1.50 -8.76
CA VAL A 118 0.26 0.77 -7.65
C VAL A 118 1.76 0.73 -7.88
N TYR A 119 2.53 1.29 -6.96
CA TYR A 119 3.99 1.35 -7.05
C TYR A 119 4.68 0.45 -6.02
N GLY A 120 3.92 -0.26 -5.19
CA GLY A 120 4.46 -1.31 -4.34
C GLY A 120 3.39 -2.21 -3.75
N TYR A 121 3.78 -3.40 -3.34
CA TYR A 121 2.90 -4.34 -2.66
C TYR A 121 3.67 -5.30 -1.75
N CYS A 122 2.95 -5.89 -0.80
CA CYS A 122 3.44 -6.97 0.04
C CYS A 122 2.32 -7.99 0.27
N VAL A 123 2.67 -9.27 0.22
CA VAL A 123 1.83 -10.37 0.66
C VAL A 123 2.52 -10.94 1.89
N SER A 124 1.79 -11.17 2.97
CA SER A 124 2.40 -11.68 4.21
C SER A 124 3.16 -12.98 3.97
N GLY A 125 4.40 -13.03 4.48
CA GLY A 125 5.32 -14.16 4.26
C GLY A 125 6.18 -14.04 2.99
N THR A 126 6.01 -13.00 2.18
CA THR A 126 6.87 -12.69 1.03
C THR A 126 7.67 -11.41 1.26
N GLU A 127 8.73 -11.21 0.48
CA GLU A 127 9.42 -9.93 0.45
C GLU A 127 8.54 -8.86 -0.23
N PRO A 128 8.44 -7.64 0.34
CA PRO A 128 7.75 -6.51 -0.28
C PRO A 128 8.46 -6.06 -1.56
N THR A 129 7.67 -5.65 -2.55
CA THR A 129 8.15 -5.08 -3.82
C THR A 129 7.79 -3.59 -3.88
N ALA A 130 8.73 -2.77 -4.36
CA ALA A 130 8.50 -1.35 -4.67
C ALA A 130 9.21 -0.98 -5.97
N GLU A 131 8.46 -0.39 -6.90
CA GLU A 131 8.90 0.07 -8.22
C GLU A 131 8.66 1.57 -8.36
N TRP A 132 9.66 2.29 -8.86
CA TRP A 132 9.70 3.75 -8.90
C TRP A 132 9.84 4.29 -10.33
N ASP A 133 10.23 3.43 -11.27
CA ASP A 133 10.21 3.78 -12.68
C ASP A 133 8.78 3.65 -13.25
N ILE A 134 8.19 4.79 -13.63
CA ILE A 134 6.86 4.87 -14.25
C ILE A 134 6.78 4.04 -15.55
N ALA A 135 7.87 3.93 -16.32
CA ALA A 135 7.87 3.10 -17.52
C ALA A 135 7.69 1.62 -17.17
N THR A 136 8.36 1.17 -16.10
CA THR A 136 8.19 -0.18 -15.56
C THR A 136 6.77 -0.37 -15.00
N LEU A 137 6.21 0.59 -14.25
CA LEU A 137 4.82 0.51 -13.76
C LEU A 137 3.77 0.37 -14.87
N ARG A 138 4.05 0.90 -16.07
CA ARG A 138 3.16 0.79 -17.24
C ARG A 138 3.33 -0.49 -18.04
N SER A 139 4.32 -1.32 -17.70
CA SER A 139 4.65 -2.54 -18.43
C SER A 139 3.68 -3.69 -18.13
N GLU A 140 3.57 -4.63 -19.07
CA GLU A 140 2.83 -5.89 -18.85
C GLU A 140 3.46 -6.75 -17.75
N ALA A 141 4.79 -6.70 -17.60
CA ALA A 141 5.50 -7.42 -16.55
C ALA A 141 5.08 -6.96 -15.16
N TRP A 142 4.88 -5.64 -14.97
CA TRP A 142 4.36 -5.10 -13.71
C TRP A 142 2.92 -5.51 -13.47
N ARG A 143 2.05 -5.40 -14.48
CA ARG A 143 0.65 -5.87 -14.38
C ARG A 143 0.57 -7.34 -13.95
N PHE A 144 1.40 -8.20 -14.55
CA PHE A 144 1.46 -9.61 -14.18
C PHE A 144 1.85 -9.81 -12.70
N ARG A 145 2.86 -9.09 -12.20
CA ARG A 145 3.25 -9.14 -10.78
C ARG A 145 2.14 -8.68 -9.84
N VAL A 146 1.48 -7.57 -10.16
CA VAL A 146 0.33 -7.07 -9.38
C VAL A 146 -0.82 -8.10 -9.36
N SER A 147 -1.01 -8.84 -10.46
CA SER A 147 -2.04 -9.89 -10.52
C SER A 147 -1.81 -11.04 -9.54
N GLU A 148 -0.55 -11.36 -9.19
CA GLU A 148 -0.21 -12.35 -8.16
C GLU A 148 -0.63 -11.86 -6.77
N ALA A 149 -0.38 -10.57 -6.47
CA ALA A 149 -0.84 -9.95 -5.24
C ALA A 149 -2.37 -9.89 -5.17
N ARG A 150 -3.03 -9.62 -6.31
CA ARG A 150 -4.50 -9.68 -6.41
C ARG A 150 -5.03 -11.07 -6.12
N ALA A 151 -4.43 -12.12 -6.69
CA ALA A 151 -4.83 -13.49 -6.43
C ALA A 151 -4.69 -13.85 -4.92
N ALA A 152 -3.64 -13.35 -4.26
CA ALA A 152 -3.47 -13.51 -2.81
C ALA A 152 -4.58 -12.78 -2.01
N LEU A 153 -4.98 -11.59 -2.46
CA LEU A 153 -6.08 -10.81 -1.88
C LEU A 153 -7.43 -11.53 -2.04
N GLU A 154 -7.74 -12.04 -3.24
CA GLU A 154 -8.94 -12.82 -3.53
C GLU A 154 -8.99 -14.09 -2.66
N ALA A 155 -7.86 -14.79 -2.51
CA ALA A 155 -7.75 -15.96 -1.64
C ALA A 155 -7.91 -15.61 -0.15
N LEU A 156 -7.54 -14.39 0.27
CA LEU A 156 -7.73 -13.91 1.63
C LEU A 156 -9.20 -13.59 1.90
N LEU A 157 -9.87 -12.91 0.96
CA LEU A 157 -11.31 -12.60 1.03
C LEU A 157 -12.16 -13.87 1.05
N SER A 158 -11.81 -14.86 0.22
CA SER A 158 -12.52 -16.14 0.11
C SER A 158 -12.31 -17.09 1.29
N ALA A 159 -11.28 -16.86 2.12
CA ALA A 159 -10.99 -17.76 3.23
C ALA A 159 -12.04 -17.60 4.35
N PRO A 160 -12.69 -18.68 4.81
CA PRO A 160 -13.65 -18.61 5.91
C PRO A 160 -12.98 -18.04 7.17
N GLY A 161 -13.71 -17.20 7.90
CA GLY A 161 -13.20 -16.61 9.14
C GLY A 161 -12.98 -17.68 10.20
N THR A 162 -11.74 -17.89 10.61
CA THR A 162 -11.45 -18.64 11.84
C THR A 162 -11.88 -17.77 13.01
N VAL A 163 -13.14 -17.90 13.42
CA VAL A 163 -13.60 -17.40 14.71
C VAL A 163 -12.89 -18.24 15.75
N SER A 164 -11.80 -17.72 16.34
CA SER A 164 -11.27 -18.31 17.55
C SER A 164 -12.24 -17.95 18.68
N ALA A 165 -12.85 -18.99 19.26
CA ALA A 165 -13.71 -18.92 20.43
C ALA A 165 -12.92 -18.52 21.69
#